data_AF-G4YQS2-F1
#
_entry.id   AF-G4YQS2-F1
#
_cell.length_a   1.000
_cell.length_b   1.000
_cell.length_c   1.000
_cell.angle_alpha   90.00
_cell.angle_beta   90.00
_cell.angle_gamma   90.00
#
_symmetry.space_group_name_H-M   'P 1'
#
loop_
_entity.id
_entity.type
_entity.pdbx_description
1 polymer ?
#
loop_
_entity_poly.entity_id
_entity_poly.type
_entity_poly.pdbx_seq_one_letter_code
_entity_poly.pdbx_strand_id
1 'polypeptide(L)'
;RQVCKKTYGKHSKGAFREGTEDEWRIVQGLVEGTVICRRLPQFFNRLMRTEDKLRIMGTVRAQVEGLLIMDLDGELPVKEAFQSTKSLQESISIAAMNHSTNNQQLWGLLAAVKTISYNAAKHEIHFYFFTREAACRFDGLEVPFPRTKHKLVNAHPVGRRTPGANVWDLQYEEDGALISTASEYVVILRNVTRNMDLGRLHAFLKHVLRAPFVFEDLDRSGPQSSTSTAWEMSFAMDGCPRELEGITRIVWFTSVIVVQHPSMRGRQQCLRCGRLGHPM
;
A
#
# COMPACT_ATOMS: atom_id res chain seq x y z
N ARG A 1 3.77 -21.39 -50.30
CA ARG A 1 3.34 -19.97 -50.35
C ARG A 1 3.42 -19.40 -48.94
N GLN A 2 4.46 -18.64 -48.64
CA GLN A 2 4.56 -17.78 -47.46
C GLN A 2 3.84 -16.46 -47.78
N VAL A 3 2.96 -15.95 -46.90
CA VAL A 3 2.87 -14.51 -46.54
C VAL A 3 2.35 -14.36 -45.10
N CYS A 4 3.15 -13.61 -44.34
CA CYS A 4 3.13 -13.13 -42.94
C CYS A 4 1.92 -12.27 -42.51
N LYS A 5 1.62 -12.20 -41.18
CA LYS A 5 1.73 -10.93 -40.40
C LYS A 5 1.49 -11.05 -38.86
N LYS A 6 2.56 -10.74 -38.12
CA LYS A 6 2.66 -10.02 -36.83
C LYS A 6 1.73 -10.40 -35.65
N THR A 7 2.25 -11.16 -34.68
CA THR A 7 1.91 -10.97 -33.26
C THR A 7 2.79 -9.85 -32.69
N TYR A 8 2.14 -8.79 -32.22
CA TYR A 8 2.76 -7.66 -31.53
C TYR A 8 3.61 -8.12 -30.33
N GLY A 9 4.89 -7.76 -30.37
CA GLY A 9 5.72 -7.52 -29.18
C GLY A 9 5.97 -8.70 -28.25
N LYS A 10 6.87 -9.60 -28.62
CA LYS A 10 7.77 -10.19 -27.61
C LYS A 10 8.48 -9.02 -26.93
N HIS A 11 8.11 -8.67 -25.71
CA HIS A 11 9.02 -7.97 -24.82
C HIS A 11 10.23 -8.90 -24.65
N SER A 12 11.25 -8.74 -25.49
CA SER A 12 12.56 -9.27 -25.14
C SER A 12 12.92 -8.60 -23.82
N LYS A 13 12.95 -9.38 -22.74
CA LYS A 13 13.64 -8.96 -21.52
C LYS A 13 15.09 -8.75 -21.96
N GLY A 14 15.45 -7.51 -22.30
CA GLY A 14 16.83 -7.16 -22.57
C GLY A 14 17.66 -7.59 -21.36
N ALA A 15 18.81 -8.22 -21.60
CA ALA A 15 19.69 -8.64 -20.52
C ALA A 15 20.00 -7.45 -19.59
N PHE A 16 20.15 -7.77 -18.30
CA PHE A 16 20.64 -6.78 -17.34
C PHE A 16 21.99 -6.24 -17.82
N ARG A 17 22.18 -4.92 -17.67
CA ARG A 17 23.44 -4.26 -18.03
C ARG A 17 23.81 -3.23 -16.97
N GLU A 18 25.08 -2.86 -16.99
CA GLU A 18 25.56 -1.72 -16.21
C GLU A 18 24.92 -0.41 -16.71
N GLY A 19 24.58 0.45 -15.76
CA GLY A 19 24.00 1.77 -16.02
C GLY A 19 25.04 2.75 -16.53
N THR A 20 24.61 3.69 -17.38
CA THR A 20 25.47 4.83 -17.73
C THR A 20 25.53 5.83 -16.58
N GLU A 21 26.53 6.73 -16.57
CA GLU A 21 26.62 7.79 -15.56
C GLU A 21 25.33 8.64 -15.50
N ASP A 22 24.74 8.97 -16.65
CA ASP A 22 23.50 9.74 -16.71
C ASP A 22 22.30 8.96 -16.14
N GLU A 23 22.21 7.65 -16.37
CA GLU A 23 21.15 6.82 -15.80
C GLU A 23 21.27 6.74 -14.28
N TRP A 24 22.49 6.63 -13.76
CA TRP A 24 22.74 6.66 -12.32
C TRP A 24 22.46 8.03 -11.71
N ARG A 25 22.78 9.14 -12.39
CA ARG A 25 22.38 10.49 -11.96
C ARG A 25 20.87 10.65 -11.90
N ILE A 26 20.12 10.07 -12.85
CA ILE A 26 18.64 10.08 -12.82
C ILE A 26 18.12 9.26 -11.62
N VAL A 27 18.69 8.09 -11.35
CA VAL A 27 18.32 7.27 -10.18
C VAL A 27 18.57 8.04 -8.88
N GLN A 28 19.74 8.65 -8.75
CA GLN A 28 20.10 9.48 -7.61
C GLN A 28 19.13 10.65 -7.45
N GLY A 29 18.86 11.39 -8.53
CA GLY A 29 17.96 12.53 -8.48
C GLY A 29 16.52 12.15 -8.14
N LEU A 30 16.06 10.95 -8.52
CA LEU A 30 14.76 10.42 -8.11
C LEU A 30 14.70 10.17 -6.60
N VAL A 31 15.75 9.55 -6.05
CA VAL A 31 15.85 9.24 -4.61
C VAL A 31 15.93 10.53 -3.79
N GLU A 32 16.74 11.49 -4.21
CA GLU A 32 16.92 12.79 -3.54
C GLU A 32 15.74 13.75 -3.75
N GLY A 33 14.79 13.41 -4.63
CA GLY A 33 13.63 14.24 -4.94
C GLY A 33 13.91 15.45 -5.83
N THR A 34 15.09 15.54 -6.45
CA THR A 34 15.43 16.55 -7.46
C THR A 34 14.83 16.23 -8.82
N VAL A 35 14.50 14.96 -9.07
CA VAL A 35 13.78 14.48 -10.25
C VAL A 35 12.45 13.89 -9.81
N ILE A 36 11.36 14.30 -10.47
CA ILE A 36 10.00 13.83 -10.16
C ILE A 36 9.47 13.02 -11.34
N CYS A 37 8.89 11.84 -11.07
CA CYS A 37 8.25 11.04 -12.12
C CYS A 37 6.95 10.36 -11.65
N ARG A 38 5.98 10.28 -12.56
CA ARG A 38 4.74 9.48 -12.37
C ARG A 38 4.98 7.99 -12.52
N ARG A 39 5.89 7.63 -13.41
CA ARG A 39 6.23 6.25 -13.75
C ARG A 39 7.74 6.16 -13.85
N LEU A 40 8.31 5.09 -13.28
CA LEU A 40 9.74 4.85 -13.37
C LEU A 40 10.18 4.77 -14.85
N PRO A 41 11.33 5.37 -15.20
CA PRO A 41 11.90 5.26 -16.53
C PRO A 41 12.07 3.80 -16.98
N GLN A 42 11.87 3.53 -18.28
CA GLN A 42 11.89 2.15 -18.79
C GLN A 42 13.26 1.47 -18.62
N PHE A 43 14.36 2.24 -18.59
CA PHE A 43 15.71 1.70 -18.43
C PHE A 43 15.94 1.01 -17.08
N PHE A 44 15.15 1.34 -16.04
CA PHE A 44 15.19 0.63 -14.75
C PHE A 44 15.01 -0.88 -14.93
N ASN A 45 14.23 -1.31 -15.94
CA ASN A 45 14.01 -2.73 -16.23
C ASN A 45 15.25 -3.47 -16.71
N ARG A 46 16.27 -2.76 -17.20
CA ARG A 46 17.53 -3.31 -17.67
C ARG A 46 18.68 -3.09 -16.69
N LEU A 47 18.52 -2.15 -15.75
CA LEU A 47 19.58 -1.72 -14.85
C LEU A 47 19.54 -2.47 -13.51
N MET A 48 18.35 -2.87 -13.05
CA MET A 48 18.19 -3.38 -11.69
C MET A 48 17.02 -4.36 -11.55
N ARG A 49 17.11 -5.24 -10.54
CA ARG A 49 16.09 -6.27 -10.27
C ARG A 49 14.83 -5.62 -9.71
N THR A 50 13.74 -6.38 -9.65
CA THR A 50 12.47 -5.89 -9.10
C THR A 50 12.62 -5.44 -7.65
N GLU A 51 13.38 -6.18 -6.83
CA GLU A 51 13.67 -5.85 -5.43
C GLU A 51 14.32 -4.46 -5.30
N ASP A 52 15.33 -4.17 -6.11
CA ASP A 52 16.01 -2.86 -6.11
C ASP A 52 15.08 -1.71 -6.52
N LYS A 53 14.18 -1.95 -7.49
CA LYS A 53 13.17 -0.96 -7.90
C LYS A 53 12.19 -0.68 -6.76
N LEU A 54 11.75 -1.73 -6.06
CA LEU A 54 10.85 -1.59 -4.92
C LEU A 54 11.55 -0.83 -3.79
N ARG A 55 12.84 -1.11 -3.54
CA ARG A 55 13.65 -0.34 -2.59
C ARG A 55 13.72 1.13 -2.95
N ILE A 56 13.99 1.47 -4.22
CA ILE A 56 13.99 2.88 -4.68
C ILE A 56 12.62 3.52 -4.51
N MET A 57 11.53 2.81 -4.86
CA MET A 57 10.18 3.33 -4.66
C MET A 57 9.86 3.55 -3.18
N GLY A 58 10.27 2.64 -2.30
CA GLY A 58 10.16 2.78 -0.85
C GLY A 58 10.94 3.98 -0.34
N THR A 59 12.19 4.15 -0.80
CA THR A 59 13.02 5.31 -0.46
C THR A 59 12.39 6.63 -0.93
N VAL A 60 11.86 6.69 -2.15
CA VAL A 60 11.20 7.90 -2.67
C VAL A 60 9.93 8.21 -1.87
N ARG A 61 9.14 7.19 -1.52
CA ARG A 61 7.98 7.34 -0.63
C ARG A 61 8.39 7.86 0.75
N ALA A 62 9.47 7.32 1.30
CA ALA A 62 10.00 7.73 2.60
C ALA A 62 10.46 9.18 2.58
N GLN A 63 11.22 9.59 1.57
CA GLN A 63 11.98 10.84 1.58
C GLN A 63 11.22 12.00 0.93
N VAL A 64 10.56 11.73 -0.20
CA VAL A 64 10.13 12.77 -1.12
C VAL A 64 8.62 12.91 -1.11
N GLU A 65 7.88 11.80 -1.21
CA GLU A 65 6.44 11.86 -1.36
C GLU A 65 5.77 12.49 -0.14
N GLY A 66 4.73 13.29 -0.41
CA GLY A 66 3.86 13.83 0.62
C GLY A 66 2.60 12.99 0.76
N LEU A 67 2.09 12.87 1.98
CA LEU A 67 0.86 12.15 2.28
C LEU A 67 -0.09 13.04 3.10
N LEU A 68 -1.29 13.23 2.59
CA LEU A 68 -2.42 13.75 3.37
C LEU A 68 -3.41 12.61 3.62
N ILE A 69 -3.88 12.50 4.85
CA ILE A 69 -4.84 11.49 5.30
C ILE A 69 -6.18 12.19 5.53
N MET A 70 -7.23 11.55 5.06
CA MET A 70 -8.61 11.94 5.30
C MET A 70 -9.31 10.79 6.00
N ASP A 71 -9.61 10.97 7.28
CA ASP A 71 -10.47 10.04 8.02
C ASP A 71 -11.87 10.06 7.40
N LEU A 72 -12.51 8.89 7.30
CA LEU A 72 -13.87 8.75 6.77
C LEU A 72 -14.91 8.48 7.88
N ASP A 73 -14.68 8.92 9.11
CA ASP A 73 -15.64 8.75 10.20
C ASP A 73 -17.05 9.26 9.81
N GLY A 74 -18.07 8.45 10.10
CA GLY A 74 -19.46 8.69 9.69
C GLY A 74 -19.81 8.33 8.23
N GLU A 75 -18.85 7.92 7.40
CA GLU A 75 -19.07 7.45 6.03
C GLU A 75 -19.32 5.95 5.94
N LEU A 76 -19.77 5.50 4.77
CA LEU A 76 -19.84 4.07 4.46
C LEU A 76 -18.50 3.60 3.87
N PRO A 77 -18.12 2.32 4.10
CA PRO A 77 -16.97 1.73 3.44
C PRO A 77 -17.03 1.88 1.92
N VAL A 78 -15.92 2.35 1.32
CA VAL A 78 -15.82 2.52 -0.13
C VAL A 78 -15.79 1.15 -0.80
N LYS A 79 -16.78 0.88 -1.67
CA LYS A 79 -16.86 -0.38 -2.43
C LYS A 79 -15.67 -0.52 -3.38
N GLU A 80 -15.18 -1.75 -3.58
CA GLU A 80 -13.98 -2.04 -4.39
C GLU A 80 -14.00 -1.39 -5.79
N ALA A 81 -15.16 -1.39 -6.46
CA ALA A 81 -15.34 -0.77 -7.77
C ALA A 81 -15.04 0.74 -7.79
N PHE A 82 -15.04 1.41 -6.64
CA PHE A 82 -14.83 2.85 -6.49
C PHE A 82 -13.51 3.21 -5.81
N GLN A 83 -12.63 2.25 -5.53
CA GLN A 83 -11.35 2.49 -4.84
C GLN A 83 -10.21 2.92 -5.77
N SER A 84 -10.45 2.97 -7.09
CA SER A 84 -9.45 3.50 -8.01
C SER A 84 -9.25 4.99 -7.77
N THR A 85 -8.04 5.51 -8.00
CA THR A 85 -7.77 6.96 -7.89
C THR A 85 -8.77 7.79 -8.69
N LYS A 86 -9.06 7.38 -9.93
CA LYS A 86 -10.03 8.07 -10.78
C LYS A 86 -11.43 8.08 -10.16
N SER A 87 -11.90 6.94 -9.67
CA SER A 87 -13.22 6.81 -9.05
C SER A 87 -13.35 7.59 -7.75
N LEU A 88 -12.27 7.65 -6.95
CA LEU A 88 -12.22 8.48 -5.74
C LEU A 88 -12.24 9.97 -6.09
N GLN A 89 -11.48 10.40 -7.11
CA GLN A 89 -11.54 11.79 -7.63
C GLN A 89 -12.95 12.15 -8.11
N GLU A 90 -13.61 11.26 -8.85
CA GLU A 90 -14.99 11.44 -9.32
C GLU A 90 -15.96 11.54 -8.14
N SER A 91 -15.83 10.67 -7.13
CA SER A 91 -16.68 10.68 -5.93
C SER A 91 -16.56 11.99 -5.16
N ILE A 92 -15.34 12.49 -4.98
CA ILE A 92 -15.07 13.80 -4.35
C ILE A 92 -15.63 14.94 -5.20
N SER A 93 -15.48 14.86 -6.52
CA SER A 93 -15.98 15.88 -7.46
C SER A 93 -17.51 15.97 -7.42
N ILE A 94 -18.19 14.83 -7.42
CA ILE A 94 -19.66 14.74 -7.31
C ILE A 94 -20.12 15.27 -5.95
N ALA A 95 -19.44 14.89 -4.86
CA ALA A 95 -19.75 15.42 -3.53
C ALA A 95 -19.58 16.94 -3.49
N ALA A 96 -18.50 17.49 -4.07
CA ALA A 96 -18.29 18.93 -4.14
C ALA A 96 -19.41 19.67 -4.87
N MET A 97 -19.90 19.11 -5.99
CA MET A 97 -21.05 19.64 -6.72
C MET A 97 -22.33 19.58 -5.88
N ASN A 98 -22.61 18.45 -5.22
CA ASN A 98 -23.80 18.27 -4.39
C ASN A 98 -23.82 19.20 -3.18
N HIS A 99 -22.67 19.43 -2.56
CA HIS A 99 -22.51 20.37 -1.46
C HIS A 99 -22.41 21.84 -1.92
N SER A 100 -22.64 22.14 -3.22
CA SER A 100 -22.49 23.48 -3.82
C SER A 100 -21.15 24.16 -3.47
N THR A 101 -20.11 23.36 -3.24
CA THR A 101 -18.81 23.84 -2.78
C THR A 101 -17.90 24.02 -3.99
N ASN A 102 -17.95 25.21 -4.62
CA ASN A 102 -16.99 25.55 -5.67
C ASN A 102 -15.70 26.10 -5.04
N ASN A 103 -14.83 25.21 -4.57
CA ASN A 103 -13.57 25.58 -3.95
C ASN A 103 -12.41 25.42 -4.95
N GLN A 104 -11.81 26.53 -5.38
CA GLN A 104 -10.63 26.53 -6.26
C GLN A 104 -9.45 25.74 -5.66
N GLN A 105 -9.33 25.70 -4.32
CA GLN A 105 -8.29 24.93 -3.63
C GLN A 105 -8.51 23.42 -3.75
N LEU A 106 -9.76 22.95 -3.78
CA LEU A 106 -10.09 21.53 -3.98
C LEU A 106 -9.69 21.06 -5.38
N TRP A 107 -9.98 21.86 -6.42
CA TRP A 107 -9.53 21.53 -7.76
C TRP A 107 -8.00 21.59 -7.90
N GLY A 108 -7.37 22.53 -7.20
CA GLY A 108 -5.91 22.58 -7.05
C GLY A 108 -5.33 21.31 -6.43
N LEU A 109 -5.95 20.80 -5.36
CA LEU A 109 -5.60 19.54 -4.71
C LEU A 109 -5.70 18.36 -5.68
N LEU A 110 -6.86 18.20 -6.35
CA LEU A 110 -7.11 17.09 -7.26
C LEU A 110 -6.21 17.12 -8.51
N ALA A 111 -5.77 18.30 -8.95
CA ALA A 111 -4.81 18.45 -10.04
C ALA A 111 -3.37 18.14 -9.59
N ALA A 112 -3.02 18.45 -8.35
CA ALA A 112 -1.69 18.25 -7.78
C ALA A 112 -1.45 16.81 -7.29
N VAL A 113 -2.51 16.08 -6.94
CA VAL A 113 -2.38 14.73 -6.39
C VAL A 113 -1.80 13.75 -7.42
N LYS A 114 -0.85 12.93 -6.97
CA LYS A 114 -0.23 11.88 -7.78
C LYS A 114 -1.12 10.65 -7.83
N THR A 115 -1.62 10.22 -6.67
CA THR A 115 -2.41 9.00 -6.50
C THR A 115 -3.30 9.14 -5.27
N ILE A 116 -4.51 8.60 -5.34
CA ILE A 116 -5.42 8.50 -4.19
C ILE A 116 -5.69 7.02 -3.95
N SER A 117 -5.60 6.59 -2.69
CA SER A 117 -5.93 5.22 -2.28
C SER A 117 -6.82 5.20 -1.06
N TYR A 118 -7.67 4.19 -0.97
CA TYR A 118 -8.49 3.93 0.21
C TYR A 118 -7.84 2.85 1.10
N ASN A 119 -7.67 3.17 2.38
CA ASN A 119 -7.23 2.26 3.43
C ASN A 119 -8.45 1.69 4.16
N ALA A 120 -8.84 0.46 3.80
CA ALA A 120 -10.01 -0.20 4.38
C ALA A 120 -9.85 -0.58 5.86
N ALA A 121 -8.62 -0.77 6.35
CA ALA A 121 -8.37 -1.21 7.72
C ALA A 121 -8.68 -0.08 8.72
N LYS A 122 -8.15 1.12 8.41
CA LYS A 122 -8.35 2.33 9.21
C LYS A 122 -9.57 3.15 8.80
N HIS A 123 -10.18 2.82 7.66
CA HIS A 123 -11.27 3.60 7.06
C HIS A 123 -10.85 5.04 6.72
N GLU A 124 -9.77 5.16 5.95
CA GLU A 124 -9.16 6.44 5.58
C GLU A 124 -8.94 6.53 4.07
N ILE A 125 -8.91 7.75 3.52
CA ILE A 125 -8.44 8.02 2.15
C ILE A 125 -7.10 8.74 2.23
N HIS A 126 -6.12 8.20 1.51
CA HIS A 126 -4.76 8.72 1.42
C HIS A 126 -4.56 9.44 0.09
N PHE A 127 -4.08 10.68 0.15
CA PHE A 127 -3.70 11.50 -0.99
C PHE A 127 -2.19 11.61 -1.05
N TYR A 128 -1.59 10.98 -2.07
CA TYR A 128 -0.15 11.00 -2.29
C TYR A 128 0.24 12.12 -3.26
N PHE A 129 1.29 12.85 -2.92
CA PHE A 129 1.87 13.93 -3.71
C PHE A 129 3.30 13.60 -4.11
N PHE A 130 3.78 14.23 -5.18
CA PHE A 130 5.18 14.06 -5.58
C PHE A 130 6.17 14.59 -4.57
N THR A 131 5.81 15.64 -3.82
CA THR A 131 6.66 16.24 -2.80
C THR A 131 5.88 16.53 -1.53
N ARG A 132 6.55 16.47 -0.37
CA ARG A 132 6.00 16.90 0.92
C ARG A 132 5.56 18.37 0.91
N GLU A 133 6.25 19.25 0.19
CA GLU A 133 5.89 20.67 0.08
C GLU A 133 4.58 20.87 -0.67
N ALA A 134 4.32 20.05 -1.69
CA ALA A 134 3.06 20.11 -2.43
C ALA A 134 1.89 19.67 -1.54
N ALA A 135 2.07 18.61 -0.74
CA ALA A 135 1.07 18.15 0.22
C ALA A 135 0.79 19.22 1.30
N CYS A 136 1.83 19.83 1.86
CA CYS A 136 1.71 20.81 2.94
C CYS A 136 0.82 22.02 2.59
N ARG A 137 0.70 22.40 1.31
CA ARG A 137 -0.16 23.50 0.85
C ARG A 137 -1.65 23.24 1.06
N PHE A 138 -2.04 21.98 1.22
CA PHE A 138 -3.42 21.56 1.38
C PHE A 138 -3.69 20.93 2.75
N ASP A 139 -2.74 21.06 3.69
CA ASP A 139 -2.95 20.61 5.06
C ASP A 139 -4.11 21.39 5.71
N GLY A 140 -5.00 20.66 6.38
CA GLY A 140 -6.20 21.21 6.98
C GLY A 140 -7.34 21.57 6.01
N LEU A 141 -7.20 21.33 4.70
CA LEU A 141 -8.26 21.57 3.73
C LEU A 141 -9.45 20.64 3.98
N GLU A 142 -10.67 21.18 3.94
CA GLU A 142 -11.89 20.37 3.99
C GLU A 142 -12.28 19.85 2.61
N VAL A 143 -12.36 18.52 2.49
CA VAL A 143 -12.72 17.81 1.27
C VAL A 143 -14.11 17.19 1.44
N PRO A 144 -15.06 17.49 0.54
CA PRO A 144 -16.36 16.86 0.57
C PRO A 144 -16.28 15.38 0.14
N PHE A 145 -16.99 14.53 0.87
CA PHE A 145 -17.27 13.13 0.55
C PHE A 145 -18.79 12.90 0.70
N PRO A 146 -19.39 11.79 0.22
CA PRO A 146 -20.83 11.70 -0.02
C PRO A 146 -21.77 12.13 1.11
N ARG A 147 -21.38 12.00 2.39
CA ARG A 147 -22.24 12.42 3.51
C ARG A 147 -21.78 13.72 4.15
N THR A 148 -20.47 13.92 4.30
CA THR A 148 -19.93 15.07 5.02
C THR A 148 -18.59 15.56 4.44
N LYS A 149 -18.13 16.69 4.96
CA LYS A 149 -16.80 17.22 4.71
C LYS A 149 -15.83 16.65 5.73
N HIS A 150 -14.66 16.29 5.25
CA HIS A 150 -13.59 15.70 6.05
C HIS A 150 -12.34 16.56 5.93
N LYS A 151 -11.62 16.72 7.03
CA LYS A 151 -10.41 17.53 7.07
C LYS A 151 -9.21 16.69 6.67
N LEU A 152 -8.37 17.22 5.78
CA LEU A 152 -7.07 16.62 5.47
C LEU A 152 -6.09 16.89 6.61
N VAL A 153 -5.37 15.85 7.00
CA VAL A 153 -4.28 15.92 7.98
C VAL A 153 -2.99 15.49 7.30
N ASN A 154 -1.96 16.31 7.37
CA ASN A 154 -0.64 15.93 6.88
C ASN A 154 -0.03 14.83 7.76
N ALA A 155 0.35 13.71 7.15
CA ALA A 155 0.98 12.60 7.84
C ALA A 155 2.43 12.90 8.23
N HIS A 156 3.04 13.95 7.67
CA HIS A 156 4.40 14.37 7.98
C HIS A 156 4.39 15.63 8.85
N PRO A 157 5.13 15.66 9.97
CA PRO A 157 5.18 16.81 10.85
C PRO A 157 5.79 18.04 10.16
N VAL A 158 5.24 19.22 10.47
CA VAL A 158 5.68 20.51 9.93
C VAL A 158 7.01 20.89 10.58
N GLY A 159 8.03 21.21 9.77
CA GLY A 159 9.32 21.74 10.26
C GLY A 159 10.56 20.90 9.96
N ARG A 160 10.42 19.72 9.34
CA ARG A 160 11.57 18.84 9.07
C ARG A 160 12.52 19.28 7.95
N ARG A 161 12.19 20.36 7.24
CA ARG A 161 13.09 20.99 6.27
C ARG A 161 13.62 22.31 6.83
N THR A 162 14.78 22.25 7.47
CA THR A 162 15.65 23.42 7.56
C THR A 162 16.32 23.62 6.19
N PRO A 163 16.47 24.85 5.68
CA PRO A 163 17.23 25.08 4.45
C PRO A 163 18.66 24.53 4.59
N GLY A 164 19.04 23.57 3.74
CA GLY A 164 20.34 22.87 3.81
C GLY A 164 20.34 21.55 4.59
N ALA A 165 19.19 21.11 5.14
CA ALA A 165 19.07 19.80 5.78
C ALA A 165 19.22 18.65 4.78
N ASN A 166 19.81 17.54 5.23
CA ASN A 166 20.03 16.37 4.41
C ASN A 166 18.70 15.66 4.12
N VAL A 167 18.40 15.39 2.85
CA VAL A 167 17.17 14.69 2.43
C VAL A 167 17.06 13.29 3.07
N TRP A 168 18.21 12.68 3.41
CA TRP A 168 18.26 11.39 4.10
C TRP A 168 17.71 11.42 5.53
N ASP A 169 17.71 12.58 6.20
CA ASP A 169 17.15 12.71 7.56
C ASP A 169 15.62 12.55 7.57
N LEU A 170 14.98 12.70 6.41
CA LEU A 170 13.53 12.51 6.24
C LEU A 170 13.10 11.05 6.37
N GLN A 171 14.05 10.11 6.37
CA GLN A 171 13.80 8.68 6.54
C GLN A 171 13.60 8.24 7.98
N TYR A 172 13.80 9.10 8.98
CA TYR A 172 13.66 8.73 10.39
C TYR A 172 12.34 9.23 10.96
N GLU A 173 11.82 8.75 12.08
CA GLU A 173 10.67 9.25 12.84
C GLU A 173 11.16 10.30 13.84
N GLU A 174 10.28 10.97 14.58
CA GLU A 174 10.68 11.96 15.60
C GLU A 174 11.52 11.36 16.73
N ASP A 175 11.36 10.06 16.99
CA ASP A 175 12.14 9.28 17.95
C ASP A 175 13.49 8.79 17.38
N GLY A 176 13.81 9.12 16.12
CA GLY A 176 15.02 8.68 15.43
C GLY A 176 14.97 7.23 14.90
N ALA A 177 13.84 6.52 15.02
CA ALA A 177 13.66 5.23 14.37
C ALA A 177 13.55 5.42 12.85
N LEU A 178 13.99 4.47 12.02
CA LEU A 178 13.78 4.58 10.57
C LEU A 178 12.26 4.47 10.29
N ILE A 179 11.68 5.43 9.57
CA ILE A 179 10.32 5.33 9.01
C ILE A 179 10.26 4.02 8.26
N SER A 180 9.47 3.09 8.79
CA SER A 180 9.26 1.81 8.15
C SER A 180 8.47 2.05 6.87
N THR A 181 9.18 2.25 5.75
CA THR A 181 8.61 2.10 4.41
C THR A 181 8.73 0.67 3.91
N ALA A 182 9.16 -0.26 4.77
CA ALA A 182 9.07 -1.68 4.46
C ALA A 182 7.61 -1.92 4.09
N SER A 183 7.39 -2.35 2.86
CA SER A 183 6.06 -2.75 2.43
C SER A 183 5.65 -3.84 3.40
N GLU A 184 4.71 -3.59 4.30
CA GLU A 184 4.31 -4.65 5.22
C GLU A 184 3.68 -5.74 4.37
N TYR A 185 4.35 -6.89 4.29
CA TYR A 185 3.72 -8.05 3.71
C TYR A 185 2.72 -8.54 4.74
N VAL A 186 1.44 -8.44 4.43
CA VAL A 186 0.37 -8.79 5.36
C VAL A 186 -0.33 -10.05 4.89
N VAL A 187 -0.40 -11.06 5.76
CA VAL A 187 -1.16 -12.28 5.52
C VAL A 187 -2.29 -12.36 6.52
N ILE A 188 -3.48 -12.73 6.05
CA ILE A 188 -4.63 -12.97 6.93
C ILE A 188 -4.74 -14.48 7.15
N LEU A 189 -4.71 -14.91 8.40
CA LEU A 189 -5.03 -16.28 8.81
C LEU A 189 -6.50 -16.36 9.17
N ARG A 190 -7.24 -17.26 8.52
CA ARG A 190 -8.66 -17.53 8.81
C ARG A 190 -8.85 -18.88 9.49
N ASN A 191 -9.97 -19.02 10.21
CA ASN A 191 -10.28 -20.16 11.08
C ASN A 191 -9.35 -20.30 12.29
N VAL A 192 -8.68 -19.23 12.68
CA VAL A 192 -7.91 -19.19 13.93
C VAL A 192 -8.89 -18.79 15.02
N THR A 193 -9.39 -19.78 15.76
CA THR A 193 -10.42 -19.55 16.80
C THR A 193 -9.76 -19.25 18.14
N ARG A 194 -10.47 -18.53 19.02
CA ARG A 194 -10.00 -18.23 20.39
C ARG A 194 -9.76 -19.47 21.26
N ASN A 195 -10.34 -20.61 20.87
CA ASN A 195 -10.16 -21.89 21.58
C ASN A 195 -8.90 -22.64 21.12
N MET A 196 -8.23 -22.18 20.06
CA MET A 196 -6.90 -22.67 19.71
C MET A 196 -5.89 -22.17 20.73
N ASP A 197 -4.87 -22.97 21.04
CA ASP A 197 -3.74 -22.53 21.85
C ASP A 197 -2.89 -21.55 21.02
N LEU A 198 -3.27 -20.26 21.08
CA LEU A 198 -2.63 -19.18 20.34
C LEU A 198 -1.15 -19.02 20.73
N GLY A 199 -0.80 -19.31 21.99
CA GLY A 199 0.58 -19.29 22.47
C GLY A 199 1.45 -20.33 21.75
N ARG A 200 0.97 -21.57 21.66
CA ARG A 200 1.64 -22.63 20.90
C ARG A 200 1.66 -22.37 19.40
N LEU A 201 0.56 -21.88 18.83
CA LEU A 201 0.48 -21.51 17.42
C LEU A 201 1.50 -20.42 17.08
N HIS A 202 1.58 -19.36 17.89
CA HIS A 202 2.54 -18.28 17.71
C HIS A 202 3.99 -18.77 17.84
N ALA A 203 4.29 -19.61 18.85
CA ALA A 203 5.63 -20.20 19.02
C ALA A 203 6.02 -21.08 17.81
N PHE A 204 5.07 -21.88 17.30
CA PHE A 204 5.26 -22.68 16.09
C PHE A 204 5.53 -21.80 14.86
N LEU A 205 4.71 -20.78 14.63
CA LEU A 205 4.89 -19.85 13.51
C LEU A 205 6.25 -19.13 13.60
N LYS A 206 6.68 -18.71 14.79
CA LYS A 206 8.01 -18.12 15.01
C LYS A 206 9.15 -19.09 14.69
N HIS A 207 8.99 -20.36 15.04
CA HIS A 207 9.98 -21.40 14.72
C HIS A 207 10.08 -21.67 13.21
N VAL A 208 8.93 -21.71 12.53
CA VAL A 208 8.85 -22.07 11.10
C VAL A 208 9.22 -20.91 10.20
N LEU A 209 8.69 -19.71 10.45
CA LEU A 209 8.72 -18.60 9.49
C LEU A 209 10.06 -17.86 9.43
N ARG A 210 10.94 -18.04 10.42
CA ARG A 210 12.32 -17.49 10.48
C ARG A 210 12.45 -15.98 10.18
N ALA A 211 11.34 -15.27 10.11
CA ALA A 211 11.21 -13.85 9.86
C ALA A 211 10.46 -13.22 11.04
N PRO A 212 10.84 -12.02 11.48
CA PRO A 212 10.09 -11.29 12.48
C PRO A 212 8.71 -10.90 11.91
N PHE A 213 7.67 -11.13 12.70
CA PHE A 213 6.31 -10.73 12.37
C PHE A 213 5.55 -10.24 13.59
N VAL A 214 4.55 -9.39 13.34
CA VAL A 214 3.53 -8.99 14.32
C VAL A 214 2.28 -9.84 14.07
N PHE A 215 1.60 -10.27 15.13
CA PHE A 215 0.43 -11.15 15.04
C PHE A 215 -0.72 -10.57 15.87
N GLU A 216 -1.77 -10.12 15.20
CA GLU A 216 -2.87 -9.36 15.80
C GLU A 216 -4.24 -9.97 15.48
N ASP A 217 -5.18 -9.86 16.42
CA ASP A 217 -6.58 -10.28 16.22
C ASP A 217 -7.32 -9.22 15.39
N LEU A 218 -8.00 -9.64 14.32
CA LEU A 218 -8.81 -8.74 13.48
C LEU A 218 -10.26 -8.61 13.98
N ASP A 219 -10.60 -9.20 15.11
CA ASP A 219 -11.92 -9.10 15.72
C ASP A 219 -12.15 -7.73 16.38
N ARG A 220 -13.16 -6.99 15.90
CA ARG A 220 -13.58 -5.71 16.51
C ARG A 220 -14.46 -5.88 17.76
N SER A 221 -14.63 -7.10 18.27
CA SER A 221 -15.38 -7.45 19.48
C SER A 221 -16.80 -6.88 19.48
N GLY A 222 -17.73 -7.60 18.85
CA GLY A 222 -19.16 -7.29 18.86
C GLY A 222 -20.01 -8.49 18.47
N PRO A 223 -21.31 -8.50 18.82
CA PRO A 223 -22.20 -9.66 18.61
C PRO A 223 -22.45 -10.02 17.12
N GLN A 224 -22.02 -9.16 16.19
CA GLN A 224 -22.14 -9.36 14.73
C GLN A 224 -20.77 -9.47 14.04
N SER A 225 -19.70 -9.77 14.78
CA SER A 225 -18.34 -9.83 14.22
C SER A 225 -18.17 -11.00 13.23
N SER A 226 -17.98 -10.67 11.95
CA SER A 226 -17.67 -11.61 10.88
C SER A 226 -16.17 -11.94 10.76
N THR A 227 -15.33 -11.31 11.59
CA THR A 227 -13.87 -11.49 11.62
C THR A 227 -13.37 -12.19 12.89
N SER A 228 -14.27 -12.72 13.74
CA SER A 228 -13.98 -13.40 15.03
C SER A 228 -13.04 -14.62 14.97
N THR A 229 -12.63 -15.03 13.77
CA THR A 229 -11.67 -16.14 13.54
C THR A 229 -10.57 -15.75 12.55
N ALA A 230 -10.38 -14.46 12.34
CA ALA A 230 -9.39 -13.90 11.42
C ALA A 230 -8.30 -13.18 12.21
N TRP A 231 -7.05 -13.46 11.88
CA TRP A 231 -5.87 -12.87 12.50
C TRP A 231 -4.96 -12.31 11.42
N GLU A 232 -4.32 -11.19 11.70
CA GLU A 232 -3.38 -10.54 10.80
C GLU A 232 -1.95 -10.87 11.21
N MET A 233 -1.13 -11.19 10.21
CA MET A 233 0.29 -11.44 10.37
C MET A 233 1.06 -10.49 9.45
N SER A 234 1.79 -9.55 10.05
CA SER A 234 2.47 -8.46 9.36
C SER A 234 3.98 -8.65 9.44
N PHE A 235 4.63 -8.66 8.28
CA PHE A 235 6.08 -8.82 8.15
C PHE A 235 6.70 -7.51 7.67
N ALA A 236 7.79 -7.08 8.31
CA ALA A 236 8.57 -5.91 7.90
C ALA A 236 9.48 -6.25 6.70
N MET A 237 8.88 -6.68 5.58
CA MET A 237 9.60 -7.10 4.38
C MET A 237 8.77 -6.92 3.11
N ASP A 238 9.42 -6.55 2.01
CA ASP A 238 8.77 -6.13 0.75
C ASP A 238 8.07 -7.24 -0.06
N GLY A 239 7.82 -8.42 0.51
CA GLY A 239 7.26 -9.58 -0.19
C GLY A 239 6.93 -10.76 0.70
N CYS A 240 6.44 -11.84 0.09
CA CYS A 240 6.08 -13.05 0.83
C CYS A 240 7.31 -13.66 1.51
N PRO A 241 7.24 -13.99 2.82
CA PRO A 241 8.24 -14.86 3.44
C PRO A 241 8.37 -16.14 2.62
N ARG A 242 9.61 -16.61 2.43
CA ARG A 242 9.88 -17.80 1.60
C ARG A 242 9.14 -19.03 2.11
N GLU A 243 9.00 -19.12 3.42
CA GLU A 243 8.35 -20.20 4.16
C GLU A 243 6.82 -20.20 3.97
N LEU A 244 6.24 -19.08 3.52
CA LEU A 244 4.82 -18.97 3.18
C LEU A 244 4.57 -18.99 1.67
N GLU A 245 5.60 -19.02 0.83
CA GLU A 245 5.41 -18.98 -0.61
C GLU A 245 4.63 -20.20 -1.11
N GLY A 246 3.46 -19.96 -1.69
CA GLY A 246 2.56 -21.03 -2.17
C GLY A 246 1.77 -21.76 -1.08
N ILE A 247 1.90 -21.36 0.18
CA ILE A 247 1.16 -21.96 1.30
C ILE A 247 -0.22 -21.32 1.41
N THR A 248 -1.26 -22.07 1.04
CA THR A 248 -2.65 -21.61 1.16
C THR A 248 -3.37 -22.13 2.40
N ARG A 249 -2.78 -23.08 3.12
CA ARG A 249 -3.35 -23.68 4.32
C ARG A 249 -2.29 -24.21 5.28
N ILE A 250 -2.57 -24.14 6.57
CA ILE A 250 -1.81 -24.76 7.65
C ILE A 250 -2.74 -25.77 8.34
N VAL A 251 -2.30 -27.01 8.44
CA VAL A 251 -3.03 -28.05 9.17
C VAL A 251 -2.56 -28.00 10.63
N TRP A 252 -3.44 -27.53 11.51
CA TRP A 252 -3.20 -27.41 12.93
C TRP A 252 -4.02 -28.46 13.67
N PHE A 253 -3.39 -29.59 14.02
CA PHE A 253 -4.07 -30.78 14.51
C PHE A 253 -5.20 -31.22 13.56
N THR A 254 -6.46 -31.18 14.02
CA THR A 254 -7.66 -31.51 13.23
C THR A 254 -8.26 -30.31 12.50
N SER A 255 -7.72 -29.11 12.71
CA SER A 255 -8.23 -27.86 12.15
C SER A 255 -7.41 -27.40 10.95
N VAL A 256 -8.08 -26.76 9.99
CA VAL A 256 -7.44 -26.14 8.83
C VAL A 256 -7.49 -24.63 8.97
N ILE A 257 -6.32 -24.02 9.12
CA ILE A 257 -6.12 -22.57 9.08
C ILE A 257 -5.88 -22.19 7.62
N VAL A 258 -6.67 -21.25 7.09
CA VAL A 258 -6.51 -20.78 5.71
C VAL A 258 -5.61 -19.56 5.70
N VAL A 259 -4.62 -19.58 4.80
CA VAL A 259 -3.62 -18.52 4.64
C VAL A 259 -4.00 -17.67 3.43
N GLN A 260 -4.39 -16.42 3.69
CA GLN A 260 -4.81 -15.48 2.67
C GLN A 260 -3.71 -14.44 2.41
N HIS A 261 -2.99 -14.62 1.31
CA HIS A 261 -1.99 -13.67 0.84
C HIS A 261 -2.62 -12.38 0.27
N PRO A 262 -1.88 -11.25 0.21
CA PRO A 262 -2.37 -10.00 -0.37
C PRO A 262 -2.92 -10.13 -1.80
N SER A 263 -2.27 -10.97 -2.61
CA SER A 263 -2.68 -11.27 -3.99
C SER A 263 -4.06 -11.94 -4.11
N MET A 264 -4.62 -12.39 -2.98
CA MET A 264 -5.91 -13.07 -2.87
C MET A 264 -7.00 -12.17 -2.27
N ARG A 265 -6.71 -10.91 -1.93
CA ARG A 265 -7.75 -9.94 -1.53
C ARG A 265 -8.74 -9.73 -2.68
N GLY A 266 -10.05 -9.80 -2.39
CA GLY A 266 -11.14 -9.67 -3.36
C GLY A 266 -11.57 -10.96 -4.07
N ARG A 267 -10.89 -12.09 -3.88
CA ARG A 267 -11.30 -13.40 -4.44
C ARG A 267 -11.78 -14.34 -3.33
N GLN A 268 -12.92 -15.01 -3.53
CA GLN A 268 -13.40 -16.02 -2.58
C GLN A 268 -12.45 -17.23 -2.56
N GLN A 269 -11.68 -17.36 -1.48
CA GLN A 269 -10.94 -18.58 -1.16
C GLN A 269 -11.85 -19.54 -0.40
N CYS A 270 -11.82 -20.81 -0.77
CA CYS A 270 -12.53 -21.85 -0.03
C CYS A 270 -11.98 -21.97 1.40
N LEU A 271 -12.84 -21.81 2.40
CA LEU A 271 -12.46 -21.88 3.83
C LEU A 271 -12.00 -23.29 4.28
N ARG A 272 -12.14 -24.29 3.41
CA ARG A 272 -11.74 -25.68 3.68
C ARG A 272 -10.42 -26.07 3.03
N CYS A 273 -10.08 -25.51 1.87
CA CYS A 273 -8.90 -25.93 1.10
C CYS A 273 -7.97 -24.79 0.67
N GLY A 274 -8.36 -23.52 0.86
CA GLY A 274 -7.56 -22.34 0.52
C GLY A 274 -7.42 -22.03 -0.97
N ARG A 275 -8.00 -22.87 -1.86
CA ARG A 275 -7.97 -22.68 -3.33
C ARG A 275 -9.08 -21.75 -3.81
N LEU A 276 -8.89 -21.17 -5.00
CA LEU A 276 -9.86 -20.34 -5.71
C LEU A 276 -10.84 -21.18 -6.52
N GLY A 277 -12.08 -20.71 -6.65
CA GLY A 277 -13.03 -21.21 -7.66
C GLY A 277 -13.90 -22.40 -7.26
N HIS A 278 -13.96 -22.75 -5.97
CA HIS A 278 -14.98 -23.66 -5.46
C HIS A 278 -16.09 -22.84 -4.79
N PRO A 279 -17.37 -23.01 -5.16
CA PRO A 279 -18.46 -22.51 -4.34
C PRO A 279 -18.39 -23.22 -2.98
N MET A 280 -18.81 -22.50 -1.93
CA MET A 280 -18.93 -23.03 -0.57
C MET A 280 -19.69 -24.36 -0.55
#